data_AF-A0AAW2H5K1-F1
#
_entry.id   AF-A0AAW2H5K1-F1
#
_cell.length_a   1.000
_cell.length_b   1.000
_cell.length_c   1.000
_cell.angle_alpha   90.00
_cell.angle_beta   90.00
_cell.angle_gamma   90.00
#
_symmetry.space_group_name_H-M   'P 1'
#
loop_
_entity.id
_entity.type
_entity.pdbx_description
1 polymer ?
#
loop_
_entity_poly.entity_id
_entity_poly.type
_entity_poly.pdbx_seq_one_letter_code
_entity_poly.pdbx_strand_id
1 'polypeptide(L)'
;MSNKDLADTLVQANETISKNNEMISKLERKDEKNRMALTHGSITYDAMITQKHSDIVKLQDENQLLRDQLEEVEIKLAQSNETIVLLKREIDNMTAINVLQISLSGLDLDKERLSAKVDCLKNEIASYQNSTACVESRLQTLLHGNETLMVDIKILKSTNDQLLHPSGDTVMSTLKEALYVLPKKIYETIVHFQSEIKECDKETEGVFVEYLNKEVVEIEEINKKEKQQKKIYADKTCQQDEDLLNSIAEEVNSNFKNAAHKLKFLEGQYEEKLQEIKNLMDDVKQRDQEIKILQEYITYLLQKNNVLQTKVKCQIKEYQNKLTLQKKKYDSSLNAFRKEYNENVERLEARFKDIKYEKSSFDTENWLQSLNLKELSELHNRINILSSHAARNTESNAERIETKNSQEHRFYNKFTLRKQHPNKNRPSSKKKTSKEEFYSKYFNVENNKIAITELYCKDSKLERKHSSSVNEKKLPGNTESPKPKTNRSLDWQREKFIYQCSMHYKLNNAR
;
A
#
# COMPACT_ATOMS: atom_id res chain seq x y z
N MET A 1 -54.93 -78.21 86.82
CA MET A 1 -53.57 -78.21 86.26
C MET A 1 -52.61 -78.66 87.34
N SER A 2 -51.72 -79.61 87.04
CA SER A 2 -50.75 -80.13 88.00
C SER A 2 -49.56 -79.17 88.12
N ASN A 3 -48.94 -79.08 89.30
CA ASN A 3 -47.79 -78.21 89.55
C ASN A 3 -46.58 -78.55 88.64
N LYS A 4 -46.55 -79.76 88.09
CA LYS A 4 -45.54 -80.23 87.13
C LYS A 4 -45.69 -79.62 85.73
N ASP A 5 -46.93 -79.45 85.24
CA ASP A 5 -47.20 -78.87 83.92
C ASP A 5 -46.78 -77.39 83.86
N LEU A 6 -46.93 -76.67 84.99
CA LEU A 6 -46.48 -75.29 85.13
C LEU A 6 -44.95 -75.16 85.17
N ALA A 7 -44.25 -76.14 85.75
CA ALA A 7 -42.79 -76.17 85.76
C ALA A 7 -42.22 -76.45 84.37
N ASP A 8 -42.79 -77.42 83.65
CA ASP A 8 -42.35 -77.79 82.29
C ASP A 8 -42.62 -76.65 81.29
N THR A 9 -43.77 -75.96 81.40
CA THR A 9 -44.05 -74.76 80.59
C THR A 9 -43.13 -73.59 80.90
N LEU A 10 -42.72 -73.41 82.16
CA LEU A 10 -41.76 -72.37 82.56
C LEU A 10 -40.35 -72.66 82.04
N VAL A 11 -39.91 -73.93 82.06
CA VAL A 11 -38.63 -74.35 81.45
C VAL A 11 -38.65 -74.10 79.93
N GLN A 12 -39.72 -74.51 79.25
CA GLN A 12 -39.87 -74.30 77.80
C GLN A 12 -39.93 -72.80 77.43
N ALA A 13 -40.60 -71.98 78.25
CA ALA A 13 -40.61 -70.53 78.09
C ALA A 13 -39.21 -69.94 78.26
N ASN A 14 -38.46 -70.36 79.29
CA ASN A 14 -37.09 -69.90 79.52
C ASN A 14 -36.12 -70.32 78.40
N GLU A 15 -36.24 -71.52 77.86
CA GLU A 15 -35.46 -71.94 76.68
C GLU A 15 -35.80 -71.11 75.44
N THR A 16 -37.09 -70.77 75.25
CA THR A 16 -37.54 -69.90 74.16
C THR A 16 -37.00 -68.48 74.33
N ILE A 17 -37.03 -67.94 75.55
CA ILE A 17 -36.44 -66.63 75.89
C ILE A 17 -34.93 -66.65 75.62
N SER A 18 -34.22 -67.72 76.00
CA SER A 18 -32.78 -67.86 75.74
C SER A 18 -32.46 -67.86 74.24
N LYS A 19 -33.23 -68.62 73.43
CA LYS A 19 -33.08 -68.66 71.96
C LYS A 19 -33.37 -67.30 71.33
N ASN A 20 -34.41 -66.61 71.81
CA ASN A 20 -34.75 -65.27 71.33
C ASN A 20 -33.64 -64.26 71.69
N ASN A 21 -33.09 -64.29 72.90
CA ASN A 21 -31.98 -63.42 73.31
C ASN A 21 -30.71 -63.67 72.48
N GLU A 22 -30.42 -64.92 72.12
CA GLU A 22 -29.33 -65.25 71.22
C GLU A 22 -29.58 -64.71 69.80
N MET A 23 -30.81 -64.82 69.29
CA MET A 23 -31.20 -64.27 68.00
C MET A 23 -31.12 -62.74 67.97
N ILE A 24 -31.61 -62.06 69.02
CA ILE A 24 -31.50 -60.60 69.19
C ILE A 24 -30.03 -60.19 69.18
N SER A 25 -29.17 -60.85 69.96
CA SER A 25 -27.73 -60.55 70.00
C SER A 25 -27.05 -60.74 68.64
N LYS A 26 -27.49 -61.72 67.84
CA LYS A 26 -27.00 -61.94 66.47
C LYS A 26 -27.46 -60.84 65.51
N LEU A 27 -28.72 -60.40 65.64
CA LEU A 27 -29.28 -59.31 64.84
C LEU A 27 -28.60 -57.98 65.17
N GLU A 28 -28.41 -57.66 66.45
CA GLU A 28 -27.68 -56.45 66.89
C GLU A 28 -26.25 -56.42 66.35
N ARG A 29 -25.52 -57.55 66.41
CA ARG A 29 -24.18 -57.65 65.81
C ARG A 29 -24.19 -57.45 64.29
N LYS A 30 -25.22 -57.94 63.59
CA LYS A 30 -25.36 -57.75 62.14
C LYS A 30 -25.71 -56.31 61.79
N ASP A 31 -26.59 -55.69 62.57
CA ASP A 31 -26.97 -54.28 62.42
C ASP A 31 -25.75 -53.38 62.63
N GLU A 32 -24.98 -53.61 63.69
CA GLU A 32 -23.75 -52.84 63.95
C GLU A 32 -22.73 -52.98 62.82
N LYS A 33 -22.54 -54.21 62.30
CA LYS A 33 -21.65 -54.44 61.16
C LYS A 33 -22.13 -53.71 59.91
N ASN A 34 -23.43 -53.70 59.64
CA ASN A 34 -24.02 -52.98 58.52
C ASN A 34 -23.85 -51.46 58.69
N ARG A 35 -24.10 -50.95 59.90
CA ARG A 35 -23.94 -49.53 60.23
C ARG A 35 -22.49 -49.07 60.02
N MET A 36 -21.52 -49.84 60.50
CA MET A 36 -20.10 -49.55 60.30
C MET A 36 -19.70 -49.59 58.82
N ALA A 37 -20.21 -50.56 58.05
CA ALA A 37 -19.96 -50.63 56.61
C ALA A 37 -20.56 -49.45 55.84
N LEU A 38 -21.78 -49.02 56.19
CA LEU A 38 -22.42 -47.84 55.60
C LEU A 38 -21.66 -46.56 55.93
N THR A 39 -21.26 -46.37 57.19
CA THR A 39 -20.45 -45.20 57.61
C THR A 39 -19.12 -45.16 56.88
N HIS A 40 -18.40 -46.29 56.80
CA HIS A 40 -17.14 -46.35 56.04
C HIS A 40 -17.36 -46.07 54.55
N GLY A 41 -18.41 -46.63 53.95
CA GLY A 41 -18.80 -46.34 52.57
C GLY A 41 -19.05 -44.85 52.35
N SER A 42 -19.84 -44.21 53.21
CA SER A 42 -20.12 -42.76 53.15
C SER A 42 -18.82 -41.94 53.18
N ILE A 43 -17.94 -42.21 54.15
CA ILE A 43 -16.66 -41.49 54.29
C ILE A 43 -15.80 -41.66 53.03
N THR A 44 -15.75 -42.87 52.46
CA THR A 44 -14.97 -43.09 51.23
C THR A 44 -15.53 -42.35 50.02
N TYR A 45 -16.86 -42.29 49.87
CA TYR A 45 -17.49 -41.53 48.80
C TYR A 45 -17.30 -40.02 48.99
N ASP A 46 -17.45 -39.51 50.21
CA ASP A 46 -17.23 -38.09 50.52
C ASP A 46 -15.79 -37.66 50.23
N ALA A 47 -14.80 -38.50 50.57
CA ALA A 47 -13.40 -38.26 50.23
C ALA A 47 -13.18 -38.25 48.71
N MET A 48 -13.79 -39.19 47.98
CA MET A 48 -13.69 -39.25 46.52
C MET A 48 -14.34 -38.03 45.84
N ILE A 49 -15.51 -37.60 46.32
CA ILE A 49 -16.21 -36.40 45.83
C ILE A 49 -15.37 -35.16 46.08
N THR A 50 -14.81 -35.02 47.29
CA THR A 50 -13.95 -33.88 47.65
C THR A 50 -12.70 -33.82 46.75
N GLN A 51 -12.05 -34.97 46.51
CA GLN A 51 -10.92 -35.05 45.61
C GLN A 51 -11.30 -34.67 44.17
N LYS A 52 -12.40 -35.21 43.64
CA LYS A 52 -12.86 -34.90 42.28
C LYS A 52 -13.27 -33.42 42.14
N HIS A 53 -13.85 -32.84 43.17
CA HIS A 53 -14.16 -31.41 43.19
C HIS A 53 -12.88 -30.57 43.11
N SER A 54 -11.84 -30.92 43.89
CA SER A 54 -10.53 -30.26 43.82
C SER A 54 -9.89 -30.37 42.43
N ASP A 55 -9.94 -31.54 41.81
CA ASP A 55 -9.44 -31.76 40.45
C ASP A 55 -10.20 -30.90 39.42
N ILE A 56 -11.54 -30.79 39.56
CA ILE A 56 -12.37 -29.96 38.68
C ILE A 56 -11.97 -28.47 38.80
N VAL A 57 -11.75 -27.97 40.02
CA VAL A 57 -11.34 -26.57 40.23
C VAL A 57 -9.99 -26.31 39.56
N LYS A 58 -9.00 -27.19 39.74
CA LYS A 58 -7.69 -27.05 39.06
C LYS A 58 -7.82 -27.03 37.54
N LEU A 59 -8.63 -27.91 36.98
CA LEU A 59 -8.87 -27.95 35.53
C LEU A 59 -9.62 -26.70 35.04
N GLN A 60 -10.49 -26.11 35.86
CA GLN A 60 -11.15 -24.84 35.53
C GLN A 60 -10.15 -23.69 35.51
N ASP A 61 -9.27 -23.62 36.50
CA ASP A 61 -8.21 -22.60 36.58
C ASP A 61 -7.23 -22.71 35.40
N GLU A 62 -6.80 -23.92 35.06
CA GLU A 62 -5.94 -24.18 33.88
C GLU A 62 -6.63 -23.80 32.58
N ASN A 63 -7.91 -24.13 32.40
CA ASN A 63 -8.66 -23.75 31.21
C ASN A 63 -8.84 -22.23 31.11
N GLN A 64 -9.02 -21.53 32.23
CA GLN A 64 -9.10 -20.08 32.23
C GLN A 64 -7.76 -19.47 31.82
N LEU A 65 -6.65 -19.94 32.40
CA LEU A 65 -5.30 -19.48 32.03
C LEU A 65 -5.01 -19.70 30.53
N LEU A 66 -5.39 -20.86 29.98
CA LEU A 66 -5.20 -21.15 28.55
C LEU A 66 -6.05 -20.25 27.66
N ARG A 67 -7.27 -19.88 28.09
CA ARG A 67 -8.11 -18.92 27.36
C ARG A 67 -7.51 -17.52 27.36
N ASP A 68 -7.00 -17.08 28.51
CA ASP A 68 -6.35 -15.76 28.63
C ASP A 68 -5.08 -15.70 27.76
N GLN A 69 -4.29 -16.78 27.73
CA GLN A 69 -3.12 -16.88 26.83
C GLN A 69 -3.52 -16.89 25.35
N LEU A 70 -4.61 -17.57 24.99
CA LEU A 70 -5.12 -17.57 23.62
C LEU A 70 -5.55 -16.16 23.19
N GLU A 71 -6.27 -15.45 24.06
CA GLU A 71 -6.70 -14.07 23.82
C GLU A 71 -5.48 -13.14 23.61
N GLU A 72 -4.43 -13.28 24.44
CA GLU A 72 -3.21 -12.50 24.27
C GLU A 72 -2.53 -12.75 22.91
N VAL A 73 -2.47 -14.01 22.47
CA VAL A 73 -1.90 -14.38 21.17
C VAL A 73 -2.75 -13.86 20.02
N GLU A 74 -4.08 -13.93 20.13
CA GLU A 74 -5.00 -13.37 19.13
C GLU A 74 -4.82 -11.85 18.96
N ILE A 75 -4.66 -11.12 20.07
CA ILE A 75 -4.37 -9.68 20.06
C ILE A 75 -3.03 -9.40 19.36
N LYS A 76 -1.96 -10.12 19.71
CA LYS A 76 -0.64 -9.97 19.06
C LYS A 76 -0.69 -10.29 17.58
N LEU A 77 -1.46 -11.30 17.17
CA LEU A 77 -1.65 -11.65 15.78
C LEU A 77 -2.40 -10.56 15.01
N ALA A 78 -3.45 -9.97 15.61
CA ALA A 78 -4.18 -8.85 15.02
C ALA A 78 -3.24 -7.64 14.79
N GLN A 79 -2.43 -7.28 15.79
CA GLN A 79 -1.44 -6.20 15.68
C GLN A 79 -0.38 -6.48 14.61
N SER A 80 0.09 -7.73 14.51
CA SER A 80 1.03 -8.13 13.46
C SER A 80 0.41 -7.98 12.07
N ASN A 81 -0.85 -8.39 11.89
CA ASN A 81 -1.57 -8.24 10.63
C ASN A 81 -1.78 -6.76 10.25
N GLU A 82 -2.11 -5.90 11.21
CA GLU A 82 -2.19 -4.45 10.98
C GLU A 82 -0.85 -3.88 10.50
N THR A 83 0.25 -4.32 11.12
CA THR A 83 1.61 -3.93 10.73
C THR A 83 1.93 -4.38 9.30
N ILE A 84 1.57 -5.60 8.91
CA ILE A 84 1.75 -6.11 7.55
C ILE A 84 0.99 -5.27 6.53
N VAL A 85 -0.25 -4.86 6.84
CA VAL A 85 -1.05 -4.00 5.96
C VAL A 85 -0.39 -2.62 5.78
N LEU A 86 0.17 -2.04 6.86
CA LEU A 86 0.91 -0.78 6.79
C LEU A 86 2.16 -0.91 5.92
N LEU A 87 2.97 -1.96 6.13
CA LEU A 87 4.17 -2.22 5.33
C LEU A 87 3.84 -2.45 3.85
N LYS A 88 2.73 -3.14 3.55
CA LYS A 88 2.29 -3.33 2.17
C LYS A 88 1.94 -2.00 1.49
N ARG A 89 1.24 -1.10 2.21
CA ARG A 89 0.96 0.26 1.70
C ARG A 89 2.26 1.05 1.47
N GLU A 90 3.25 0.90 2.33
CA GLU A 90 4.55 1.56 2.17
C GLU A 90 5.29 1.05 0.93
N ILE A 91 5.25 -0.26 0.67
CA ILE A 91 5.78 -0.86 -0.56
C ILE A 91 5.04 -0.30 -1.79
N ASP A 92 3.72 -0.26 -1.76
CA ASP A 92 2.92 0.30 -2.87
C ASP A 92 3.30 1.77 -3.13
N ASN A 93 3.44 2.57 -2.08
CA ASN A 93 3.92 3.96 -2.18
C ASN A 93 5.33 4.05 -2.77
N MET A 94 6.24 3.17 -2.34
CA MET A 94 7.61 3.14 -2.88
C MET A 94 7.63 2.78 -4.37
N THR A 95 6.76 1.85 -4.80
CA THR A 95 6.64 1.54 -6.24
C THR A 95 6.13 2.74 -7.04
N ALA A 96 5.16 3.49 -6.52
CA ALA A 96 4.68 4.72 -7.15
C ALA A 96 5.78 5.79 -7.23
N ILE A 97 6.57 5.97 -6.15
CA ILE A 97 7.71 6.89 -6.13
C ILE A 97 8.75 6.49 -7.18
N ASN A 98 9.07 5.20 -7.31
CA ASN A 98 10.02 4.73 -8.32
C ASN A 98 9.53 5.02 -9.74
N VAL A 99 8.24 4.84 -10.02
CA VAL A 99 7.66 5.19 -11.33
C VAL A 99 7.80 6.69 -11.59
N LEU A 100 7.49 7.54 -10.60
CA LEU A 100 7.66 8.99 -10.73
C LEU A 100 9.11 9.40 -10.94
N GLN A 101 10.06 8.74 -10.27
CA GLN A 101 11.49 8.97 -10.48
C GLN A 101 11.92 8.62 -11.91
N ILE A 102 11.43 7.51 -12.48
CA ILE A 102 11.71 7.16 -13.87
C ILE A 102 11.13 8.21 -14.83
N SER A 103 9.90 8.69 -14.58
CA SER A 103 9.30 9.76 -15.38
C SER A 103 10.08 11.08 -15.29
N LEU A 104 10.58 11.44 -14.11
CA LEU A 104 11.43 12.63 -13.92
C LEU A 104 12.74 12.52 -14.69
N SER A 105 13.42 11.39 -14.61
CA SER A 105 14.64 11.14 -15.39
C SER A 105 14.38 11.21 -16.90
N GLY A 106 13.22 10.74 -17.37
CA GLY A 106 12.81 10.89 -18.77
C GLY A 106 12.61 12.36 -19.16
N LEU A 107 12.01 13.16 -18.28
CA LEU A 107 11.82 14.59 -18.52
C LEU A 107 13.15 15.37 -18.53
N ASP A 108 14.11 14.99 -17.69
CA ASP A 108 15.45 15.58 -17.69
C ASP A 108 16.19 15.30 -19.00
N LEU A 109 16.09 14.07 -19.55
CA LEU A 109 16.64 13.74 -20.86
C LEU A 109 16.00 14.57 -21.99
N ASP A 110 14.68 14.75 -21.96
CA ASP A 110 13.97 15.58 -22.95
C ASP A 110 14.39 17.05 -22.85
N LYS A 111 14.58 17.56 -21.63
CA LYS A 111 15.10 18.92 -21.39
C LYS A 111 16.50 19.08 -21.97
N GLU A 112 17.41 18.14 -21.75
CA GLU A 112 18.77 18.19 -22.33
C GLU A 112 18.72 18.19 -23.87
N ARG A 113 17.89 17.32 -24.46
CA ARG A 113 17.69 17.25 -25.91
C ARG A 113 17.13 18.56 -26.48
N LEU A 114 16.16 19.16 -25.80
CA LEU A 114 15.61 20.47 -26.18
C LEU A 114 16.65 21.57 -26.09
N SER A 115 17.46 21.59 -25.02
CA SER A 115 18.55 22.56 -24.87
C SER A 115 19.56 22.47 -26.02
N ALA A 116 20.00 21.26 -26.36
CA ALA A 116 20.91 21.04 -27.49
C ALA A 116 20.30 21.53 -28.82
N LYS A 117 19.00 21.30 -29.03
CA LYS A 117 18.29 21.79 -30.23
C LYS A 117 18.22 23.32 -30.27
N VAL A 118 17.96 23.96 -29.13
CA VAL A 118 17.96 25.42 -28.99
C VAL A 118 19.34 26.01 -29.32
N ASP A 119 20.41 25.40 -28.83
CA ASP A 119 21.77 25.88 -29.10
C ASP A 119 22.15 25.70 -30.58
N CYS A 120 21.71 24.61 -31.21
CA CYS A 120 21.87 24.42 -32.66
C CYS A 120 21.16 25.53 -33.45
N LEU A 121 19.90 25.83 -33.11
CA LEU A 121 19.11 26.89 -33.76
C LEU A 121 19.72 28.27 -33.53
N LYS A 122 20.28 28.56 -32.35
CA LYS A 122 21.01 29.82 -32.10
C LYS A 122 22.22 29.96 -33.03
N ASN A 123 22.97 28.88 -33.22
CA ASN A 123 24.13 28.89 -34.13
C ASN A 123 23.70 29.10 -35.59
N GLU A 124 22.60 28.48 -36.02
CA GLU A 124 22.02 28.72 -37.36
C GLU A 124 21.58 30.19 -37.52
N ILE A 125 20.90 30.76 -36.53
CA ILE A 125 20.49 32.18 -36.55
C ILE A 125 21.71 33.09 -36.65
N ALA A 126 22.76 32.84 -35.86
CA ALA A 126 24.00 33.60 -35.92
C ALA A 126 24.66 33.51 -37.31
N SER A 127 24.64 32.32 -37.92
CA SER A 127 25.12 32.12 -39.30
C SER A 127 24.32 32.95 -40.32
N TYR A 128 22.99 32.93 -40.24
CA TYR A 128 22.13 33.73 -41.10
C TYR A 128 22.32 35.24 -40.89
N GLN A 129 22.49 35.69 -39.66
CA GLN A 129 22.78 37.09 -39.35
C GLN A 129 24.11 37.53 -39.97
N ASN A 130 25.16 36.71 -39.86
CA ASN A 130 26.45 36.98 -40.50
C ASN A 130 26.35 37.00 -42.03
N SER A 131 25.62 36.06 -42.62
CA SER A 131 25.36 36.03 -44.06
C SER A 131 24.62 37.30 -44.51
N THR A 132 23.60 37.71 -43.76
CA THR A 132 22.82 38.92 -44.03
C THR A 132 23.71 40.17 -43.96
N ALA A 133 24.55 40.30 -42.93
CA ALA A 133 25.49 41.40 -42.80
C ALA A 133 26.51 41.47 -43.96
N CYS A 134 26.96 40.31 -44.46
CA CYS A 134 27.84 40.22 -45.64
C CYS A 134 27.13 40.67 -46.93
N VAL A 135 25.87 40.28 -47.11
CA VAL A 135 25.06 40.73 -48.24
C VAL A 135 24.81 42.24 -48.16
N GLU A 136 24.47 42.75 -46.97
CA GLU A 136 24.26 44.18 -46.70
C GLU A 136 25.51 45.01 -47.06
N SER A 137 26.70 44.59 -46.60
CA SER A 137 27.95 45.32 -46.88
C SER A 137 28.26 45.35 -48.38
N ARG A 138 28.06 44.22 -49.08
CA ARG A 138 28.26 44.13 -50.52
C ARG A 138 27.26 45.00 -51.30
N LEU A 139 26.03 45.09 -50.81
CA LEU A 139 24.99 45.95 -51.39
C LEU A 139 25.33 47.43 -51.22
N GLN A 140 25.84 47.83 -50.04
CA GLN A 140 26.33 49.19 -49.78
C GLN A 140 27.50 49.56 -50.72
N THR A 141 28.47 48.67 -50.91
CA THR A 141 29.59 48.88 -51.85
C THR A 141 29.10 49.06 -53.28
N LEU A 142 28.13 48.25 -53.72
CA LEU A 142 27.54 48.38 -55.05
C LEU A 142 26.76 49.68 -55.21
N LEU A 143 25.98 50.09 -54.21
CA LEU A 143 25.28 51.38 -54.21
C LEU A 143 26.26 52.54 -54.35
N HIS A 144 27.33 52.56 -53.55
CA HIS A 144 28.35 53.59 -53.63
C HIS A 144 29.07 53.61 -54.99
N GLY A 145 29.39 52.44 -55.53
CA GLY A 145 29.95 52.33 -56.89
C GLY A 145 29.00 52.87 -57.95
N ASN A 146 27.70 52.62 -57.81
CA ASN A 146 26.67 53.11 -58.73
C ASN A 146 26.48 54.64 -58.63
N GLU A 147 26.53 55.20 -57.41
CA GLU A 147 26.54 56.65 -57.20
C GLU A 147 27.76 57.31 -57.86
N THR A 148 28.94 56.70 -57.71
CA THR A 148 30.19 57.18 -58.33
C THR A 148 30.07 57.17 -59.85
N LEU A 149 29.61 56.06 -60.44
CA LEU A 149 29.36 55.96 -61.88
C LEU A 149 28.33 56.97 -62.37
N MET A 150 27.28 57.25 -61.60
CA MET A 150 26.29 58.28 -61.93
C MET A 150 26.91 59.68 -61.98
N VAL A 151 27.85 59.99 -61.06
CA VAL A 151 28.61 61.24 -61.09
C VAL A 151 29.51 61.28 -62.32
N ASP A 152 30.23 60.22 -62.63
CA ASP A 152 31.11 60.14 -63.81
C ASP A 152 30.33 60.29 -65.12
N ILE A 153 29.16 59.65 -65.24
CA ILE A 153 28.26 59.81 -66.38
C ILE A 153 27.82 61.27 -66.50
N LYS A 154 27.50 61.94 -65.38
CA LYS A 154 27.10 63.35 -65.40
C LYS A 154 28.27 64.26 -65.80
N ILE A 155 29.47 63.98 -65.34
CA ILE A 155 30.70 64.68 -65.75
C ILE A 155 30.88 64.48 -67.25
N LEU A 156 30.96 63.24 -67.74
CA LEU A 156 31.12 62.92 -69.15
C LEU A 156 30.04 63.57 -70.04
N LYS A 157 28.79 63.57 -69.60
CA LYS A 157 27.71 64.26 -70.29
C LYS A 157 27.97 65.77 -70.37
N SER A 158 28.37 66.40 -69.27
CA SER A 158 28.73 67.82 -69.27
C SER A 158 29.95 68.13 -70.16
N THR A 159 30.97 67.28 -70.16
CA THR A 159 32.14 67.43 -71.03
C THR A 159 31.76 67.25 -72.49
N ASN A 160 30.89 66.29 -72.78
CA ASN A 160 30.37 66.05 -74.13
C ASN A 160 29.49 67.21 -74.62
N ASP A 161 28.64 67.77 -73.75
CA ASP A 161 27.84 68.97 -74.04
C ASP A 161 28.74 70.19 -74.32
N GLN A 162 29.85 70.34 -73.57
CA GLN A 162 30.87 71.37 -73.83
C GLN A 162 31.61 71.17 -75.16
N LEU A 163 31.84 69.92 -75.58
CA LEU A 163 32.45 69.60 -76.88
C LEU A 163 31.48 69.80 -78.06
N LEU A 164 30.17 69.60 -77.85
CA LEU A 164 29.12 69.82 -78.85
C LEU A 164 28.77 71.30 -79.08
N HIS A 165 29.17 72.21 -78.18
CA HIS A 165 29.03 73.66 -78.32
C HIS A 165 30.38 74.37 -78.21
N PRO A 166 31.16 74.45 -79.30
CA PRO A 166 32.38 75.24 -79.28
C PRO A 166 32.02 76.73 -79.18
N SER A 167 32.28 77.34 -78.02
CA SER A 167 32.33 78.80 -77.90
C SER A 167 33.54 79.29 -78.70
N GLY A 168 33.24 79.85 -79.87
CA GLY A 168 34.15 79.95 -81.02
C GLY A 168 35.42 80.81 -80.90
N ASP A 169 35.73 81.44 -79.76
CA ASP A 169 36.88 82.37 -79.70
C ASP A 169 37.91 82.09 -78.59
N THR A 170 37.60 81.27 -77.58
CA THR A 170 38.56 81.00 -76.48
C THR A 170 39.46 79.80 -76.77
N VAL A 171 39.00 78.86 -77.59
CA VAL A 171 39.69 77.59 -77.87
C VAL A 171 40.98 77.80 -78.67
N MET A 172 41.04 78.78 -79.57
CA MET A 172 42.21 79.03 -80.43
C MET A 172 43.43 79.54 -79.62
N SER A 173 43.21 80.37 -78.60
CA SER A 173 44.28 80.88 -77.73
C SER A 173 44.77 79.82 -76.73
N THR A 174 43.85 79.05 -76.13
CA THR A 174 44.23 77.99 -75.18
C THR A 174 44.84 76.77 -75.88
N LEU A 175 44.45 76.42 -77.10
CA LEU A 175 45.09 75.33 -77.84
C LEU A 175 46.53 75.69 -78.22
N LYS A 176 46.80 76.98 -78.51
CA LYS A 176 48.15 77.47 -78.82
C LYS A 176 49.06 77.45 -77.58
N GLU A 177 48.56 77.83 -76.40
CA GLU A 177 49.31 77.68 -75.14
C GLU A 177 49.43 76.22 -74.70
N ALA A 178 48.37 75.42 -74.84
CA ALA A 178 48.39 74.00 -74.51
C ALA A 178 49.34 73.21 -75.42
N LEU A 179 49.45 73.53 -76.71
CA LEU A 179 50.44 72.91 -77.62
C LEU A 179 51.89 73.31 -77.30
N TYR A 180 52.12 74.47 -76.69
CA TYR A 180 53.45 74.87 -76.20
C TYR A 180 53.82 74.20 -74.87
N VAL A 181 52.83 73.87 -74.03
CA VAL A 181 53.03 73.27 -72.70
C VAL A 181 52.95 71.73 -72.72
N LEU A 182 52.19 71.12 -73.63
CA LEU A 182 52.02 69.67 -73.76
C LEU A 182 53.35 68.93 -73.92
N PRO A 183 54.28 69.37 -74.81
CA PRO A 183 55.55 68.67 -74.99
C PRO A 183 56.38 68.66 -73.70
N LYS A 184 56.33 69.74 -72.92
CA LYS A 184 57.05 69.87 -71.65
C LYS A 184 56.41 69.00 -70.55
N LYS A 185 55.07 69.03 -70.43
CA LYS A 185 54.33 68.19 -69.48
C LYS A 185 54.47 66.71 -69.79
N ILE A 186 54.36 66.32 -71.06
CA ILE A 186 54.56 64.92 -71.47
C ILE A 186 55.98 64.47 -71.16
N TYR A 187 56.99 65.31 -71.41
CA TYR A 187 58.37 65.00 -71.05
C TYR A 187 58.56 64.85 -69.53
N GLU A 188 58.01 65.76 -68.72
CA GLU A 188 58.04 65.67 -67.25
C GLU A 188 57.29 64.43 -66.72
N THR A 189 56.16 64.06 -67.34
CA THR A 189 55.37 62.87 -66.93
C THR A 189 56.07 61.57 -67.35
N ILE A 190 56.71 61.54 -68.52
CA ILE A 190 57.54 60.39 -68.94
C ILE A 190 58.76 60.24 -68.01
N VAL A 191 59.40 61.34 -67.60
CA VAL A 191 60.50 61.30 -66.62
C VAL A 191 59.99 60.82 -65.25
N HIS A 192 58.80 61.26 -64.80
CA HIS A 192 58.18 60.78 -63.57
C HIS A 192 57.87 59.28 -63.61
N PHE A 193 57.26 58.79 -64.69
CA PHE A 193 57.01 57.35 -64.85
C PHE A 193 58.31 56.54 -64.97
N GLN A 194 59.37 57.10 -65.57
CA GLN A 194 60.70 56.46 -65.56
C GLN A 194 61.34 56.43 -64.17
N SER A 195 61.08 57.41 -63.30
CA SER A 195 61.48 57.34 -61.89
C SER A 195 60.64 56.36 -61.07
N GLU A 196 59.32 56.31 -61.24
CA GLU A 196 58.44 55.36 -60.54
C GLU A 196 58.73 53.90 -60.95
N ILE A 197 58.99 53.63 -62.24
CA ILE A 197 59.37 52.28 -62.68
C ILE A 197 60.73 51.88 -62.08
N LYS A 198 61.70 52.80 -61.97
CA LYS A 198 62.98 52.55 -61.28
C LYS A 198 62.85 52.36 -59.76
N GLU A 199 61.74 52.81 -59.16
CA GLU A 199 61.44 52.67 -57.73
C GLU A 199 60.66 51.37 -57.45
N CYS A 200 59.72 50.99 -58.33
CA CYS A 200 59.04 49.69 -58.30
C CYS A 200 59.99 48.50 -58.55
N ASP A 201 61.00 48.65 -59.41
CA ASP A 201 62.02 47.60 -59.60
C ASP A 201 62.87 47.33 -58.33
N LYS A 202 62.90 48.26 -57.36
CA LYS A 202 63.58 48.05 -56.06
C LYS A 202 62.68 47.49 -54.96
N GLU A 203 61.36 47.61 -55.09
CA GLU A 203 60.39 47.06 -54.13
C GLU A 203 59.89 45.64 -54.51
N THR A 204 60.09 45.21 -55.75
CA THR A 204 59.63 43.89 -56.22
C THR A 204 60.66 42.76 -56.03
N GLU A 205 61.84 43.04 -55.47
CA GLU A 205 62.83 42.02 -55.06
C GLU A 205 62.58 41.45 -53.64
N GLY A 206 61.57 41.92 -52.91
CA GLY A 206 61.38 41.59 -51.48
C GLY A 206 60.23 40.67 -51.09
N VAL A 207 59.23 40.37 -51.95
CA VAL A 207 57.95 39.77 -51.49
C VAL A 207 57.49 38.52 -52.28
N PHE A 208 58.26 38.04 -53.26
CA PHE A 208 57.90 36.86 -54.07
C PHE A 208 58.58 35.55 -53.61
N VAL A 209 58.40 35.14 -52.35
CA VAL A 209 58.84 33.78 -51.92
C VAL A 209 57.81 32.95 -51.14
N GLU A 210 56.75 33.49 -50.51
CA GLU A 210 56.07 32.67 -49.48
C GLU A 210 54.62 32.19 -49.69
N TYR A 211 53.93 32.44 -50.81
CA TYR A 211 52.51 32.04 -50.93
C TYR A 211 52.06 31.35 -52.22
N LEU A 212 52.97 30.67 -52.93
CA LEU A 212 52.66 29.95 -54.18
C LEU A 212 52.71 28.43 -54.03
N ASN A 213 52.04 27.86 -53.02
CA ASN A 213 52.00 26.40 -52.85
C ASN A 213 50.70 25.79 -52.28
N LYS A 214 49.53 26.46 -52.33
CA LYS A 214 48.29 25.83 -51.86
C LYS A 214 47.02 25.98 -52.70
N GLU A 215 47.08 26.56 -53.90
CA GLU A 215 45.86 26.85 -54.68
C GLU A 215 45.97 26.44 -56.15
N VAL A 216 46.50 25.23 -56.41
CA VAL A 216 46.62 24.67 -57.78
C VAL A 216 45.75 23.42 -57.97
N VAL A 217 44.99 22.97 -56.97
CA VAL A 217 44.19 21.73 -57.09
C VAL A 217 42.72 21.97 -57.45
N GLU A 218 42.15 23.17 -57.27
CA GLU A 218 40.70 23.40 -57.47
C GLU A 218 40.28 24.04 -58.81
N ILE A 219 41.22 24.52 -59.63
CA ILE A 219 40.89 25.23 -60.89
C ILE A 219 40.70 24.27 -62.09
N GLU A 220 41.12 23.00 -61.98
CA GLU A 220 40.99 22.01 -63.06
C GLU A 220 39.62 21.32 -63.14
N GLU A 221 38.80 21.35 -62.09
CA GLU A 221 37.45 20.76 -62.12
C GLU A 221 36.34 21.70 -62.60
N ILE A 222 36.50 23.01 -62.43
CA ILE A 222 35.50 24.01 -62.84
C ILE A 222 35.53 24.23 -64.37
N ASN A 223 36.70 24.13 -65.00
CA ASN A 223 36.88 24.34 -66.43
C ASN A 223 36.34 23.19 -67.35
N LYS A 224 35.90 22.06 -66.78
CA LYS A 224 35.29 20.97 -67.56
C LYS A 224 33.76 21.08 -67.70
N LYS A 225 33.07 21.86 -66.85
CA LYS A 225 31.59 21.95 -66.87
C LYS A 225 31.01 23.13 -67.66
N GLU A 226 31.80 24.15 -67.99
CA GLU A 226 31.29 25.34 -68.70
C GLU A 226 31.43 25.31 -70.24
N LYS A 227 32.04 24.25 -70.82
CA LYS A 227 32.21 24.12 -72.28
C LYS A 227 31.06 23.44 -73.04
N GLN A 228 29.93 23.14 -72.39
CA GLN A 228 28.76 22.53 -73.07
C GLN A 228 27.53 23.43 -73.25
N GLN A 229 27.56 24.71 -72.84
CA GLN A 229 26.36 25.57 -72.90
C GLN A 229 26.51 26.87 -73.71
N LYS A 230 27.51 26.98 -74.59
CA LYS A 230 27.58 28.07 -75.59
C LYS A 230 27.85 27.54 -76.98
N LYS A 231 26.85 26.90 -77.57
CA LYS A 231 26.68 26.77 -79.02
C LYS A 231 25.19 26.71 -79.30
N ILE A 232 24.64 27.85 -79.69
CA ILE A 232 23.47 28.12 -80.52
C ILE A 232 23.06 29.54 -80.14
N TYR A 233 23.42 30.51 -80.98
CA TYR A 233 22.54 31.60 -81.41
C TYR A 233 23.32 32.50 -82.38
N ALA A 234 23.16 32.20 -83.66
CA ALA A 234 23.33 33.13 -84.75
C ALA A 234 22.52 32.57 -85.94
N ASP A 235 21.21 32.79 -85.91
CA ASP A 235 20.52 33.44 -87.04
C ASP A 235 19.06 33.73 -86.68
N LYS A 236 18.62 34.95 -87.01
CA LYS A 236 17.22 35.36 -87.03
C LYS A 236 16.55 34.59 -88.19
N THR A 237 15.28 34.16 -88.15
CA THR A 237 14.05 34.95 -88.11
C THR A 237 12.89 33.94 -88.27
N CYS A 238 11.69 34.27 -87.76
CA CYS A 238 10.40 33.54 -87.91
C CYS A 238 10.17 32.31 -87.01
N GLN A 239 9.55 32.54 -85.83
CA GLN A 239 8.49 31.71 -85.20
C GLN A 239 8.25 32.24 -83.77
N GLN A 240 7.56 33.39 -83.63
CA GLN A 240 7.23 33.95 -82.32
C GLN A 240 5.85 33.53 -81.78
N ASP A 241 5.03 32.85 -82.59
CA ASP A 241 3.66 32.46 -82.18
C ASP A 241 3.55 31.00 -81.70
N GLU A 242 4.44 30.10 -82.13
CA GLU A 242 4.41 28.67 -81.74
C GLU A 242 5.02 28.42 -80.35
N ASP A 243 6.06 29.18 -79.97
CA ASP A 243 6.71 29.07 -78.66
C ASP A 243 5.90 29.69 -77.52
N LEU A 244 5.04 30.69 -77.80
CA LEU A 244 4.13 31.24 -76.80
C LEU A 244 2.99 30.27 -76.48
N LEU A 245 2.46 29.56 -77.49
CA LEU A 245 1.44 28.52 -77.32
C LEU A 245 2.00 27.28 -76.61
N ASN A 246 3.23 26.89 -76.91
CA ASN A 246 3.90 25.79 -76.19
C ASN A 246 4.23 26.15 -74.74
N SER A 247 4.66 27.38 -74.45
CA SER A 247 4.90 27.85 -73.08
C SER A 247 3.61 27.89 -72.25
N ILE A 248 2.51 28.37 -72.83
CA ILE A 248 1.19 28.38 -72.17
C ILE A 248 0.66 26.95 -71.98
N ALA A 249 0.84 26.06 -72.96
CA ALA A 249 0.45 24.65 -72.84
C ALA A 249 1.27 23.91 -71.76
N GLU A 250 2.57 24.18 -71.64
CA GLU A 250 3.42 23.64 -70.59
C GLU A 250 3.08 24.20 -69.20
N GLU A 251 2.72 25.48 -69.10
CA GLU A 251 2.28 26.11 -67.85
C GLU A 251 0.91 25.58 -67.40
N VAL A 252 -0.05 25.42 -68.33
CA VAL A 252 -1.37 24.81 -68.07
C VAL A 252 -1.22 23.34 -67.65
N ASN A 253 -0.33 22.59 -68.30
CA ASN A 253 -0.05 21.19 -67.95
C ASN A 253 0.64 21.09 -66.57
N SER A 254 1.56 21.99 -66.27
CA SER A 254 2.22 22.08 -64.95
C SER A 254 1.23 22.44 -63.84
N ASN A 255 0.30 23.36 -64.10
CA ASN A 255 -0.76 23.73 -63.18
C ASN A 255 -1.77 22.59 -62.97
N PHE A 256 -2.13 21.84 -64.03
CA PHE A 256 -2.99 20.66 -63.91
C PHE A 256 -2.33 19.54 -63.11
N LYS A 257 -1.03 19.31 -63.32
CA LYS A 257 -0.25 18.33 -62.57
C LYS A 257 -0.13 18.73 -61.10
N ASN A 258 0.10 20.01 -60.81
CA ASN A 258 0.15 20.53 -59.44
C ASN A 258 -1.22 20.44 -58.74
N ALA A 259 -2.31 20.77 -59.44
CA ALA A 259 -3.67 20.59 -58.94
C ALA A 259 -3.99 19.12 -58.63
N ALA A 260 -3.61 18.18 -59.51
CA ALA A 260 -3.78 16.75 -59.30
C ALA A 260 -2.97 16.22 -58.11
N HIS A 261 -1.74 16.70 -57.91
CA HIS A 261 -0.93 16.37 -56.74
C HIS A 261 -1.56 16.90 -55.44
N LYS A 262 -2.09 18.13 -55.45
CA LYS A 262 -2.80 18.71 -54.30
C LYS A 262 -4.10 17.98 -53.98
N LEU A 263 -4.82 17.52 -55.00
CA LEU A 263 -6.04 16.73 -54.85
C LEU A 263 -5.73 15.36 -54.21
N LYS A 264 -4.70 14.65 -54.70
CA LYS A 264 -4.24 13.40 -54.09
C LYS A 264 -3.76 13.56 -52.64
N PHE A 265 -3.08 14.66 -52.35
CA PHE A 265 -2.65 14.97 -50.97
C PHE A 265 -3.86 15.18 -50.04
N LEU A 266 -4.88 15.92 -50.49
CA LEU A 266 -6.10 16.13 -49.72
C LEU A 266 -6.94 14.84 -49.58
N GLU A 267 -6.97 14.00 -50.60
CA GLU A 267 -7.63 12.70 -50.57
C GLU A 267 -6.97 11.76 -49.53
N GLY A 268 -5.64 11.73 -49.49
CA GLY A 268 -4.90 11.00 -48.46
C GLY A 268 -5.17 11.53 -47.04
N GLN A 269 -5.21 12.85 -46.85
CA GLN A 269 -5.59 13.47 -45.57
C GLN A 269 -7.04 13.12 -45.16
N TYR A 270 -7.96 13.06 -46.12
CA TYR A 270 -9.35 12.70 -45.87
C TYR A 270 -9.49 11.22 -45.47
N GLU A 271 -8.77 10.31 -46.13
CA GLU A 271 -8.71 8.90 -45.75
C GLU A 271 -8.09 8.66 -44.37
N GLU A 272 -6.99 9.37 -44.05
CA GLU A 272 -6.38 9.35 -42.71
C GLU A 272 -7.38 9.81 -41.65
N LYS A 273 -8.11 10.90 -41.91
CA LYS A 273 -9.15 11.42 -41.00
C LYS A 273 -10.32 10.44 -40.84
N LEU A 274 -10.74 9.77 -41.90
CA LEU A 274 -11.77 8.73 -41.82
C LEU A 274 -11.32 7.54 -40.96
N GLN A 275 -10.07 7.12 -41.09
CA GLN A 275 -9.52 6.04 -40.28
C GLN A 275 -9.36 6.46 -38.81
N GLU A 276 -8.96 7.70 -38.54
CA GLU A 276 -8.90 8.27 -37.19
C GLU A 276 -10.29 8.29 -36.53
N ILE A 277 -11.32 8.75 -37.25
CA ILE A 277 -12.72 8.75 -36.77
C ILE A 277 -13.18 7.32 -36.45
N LYS A 278 -12.84 6.34 -37.29
CA LYS A 278 -13.21 4.94 -37.06
C LYS A 278 -12.55 4.38 -35.79
N ASN A 279 -11.25 4.65 -35.60
CA ASN A 279 -10.54 4.24 -34.39
C ASN A 279 -11.16 4.87 -33.15
N LEU A 280 -11.44 6.18 -33.17
CA LEU A 280 -12.10 6.87 -32.06
C LEU A 280 -13.50 6.32 -31.75
N MET A 281 -14.26 5.96 -32.78
CA MET A 281 -15.59 5.36 -32.60
C MET A 281 -15.50 3.98 -31.93
N ASP A 282 -14.50 3.18 -32.28
CA ASP A 282 -14.30 1.87 -31.65
C ASP A 282 -13.81 2.01 -30.19
N ASP A 283 -12.96 3.00 -29.89
CA ASP A 283 -12.57 3.36 -28.52
C ASP A 283 -13.77 3.82 -27.66
N VAL A 284 -14.70 4.58 -28.24
CA VAL A 284 -15.94 4.97 -27.55
C VAL A 284 -16.81 3.75 -27.25
N LYS A 285 -16.99 2.84 -28.22
CA LYS A 285 -17.76 1.60 -28.00
C LYS A 285 -17.14 0.72 -26.91
N GLN A 286 -15.81 0.62 -26.87
CA GLN A 286 -15.12 -0.13 -25.83
C GLN A 286 -15.37 0.51 -24.45
N ARG A 287 -15.19 1.83 -24.33
CA ARG A 287 -15.45 2.54 -23.08
C ARG A 287 -16.91 2.43 -22.63
N ASP A 288 -17.87 2.45 -23.56
CA ASP A 288 -19.28 2.25 -23.23
C ASP A 288 -19.56 0.85 -22.65
N GLN A 289 -18.87 -0.19 -23.15
CA GLN A 289 -18.96 -1.54 -22.59
C GLN A 289 -18.34 -1.62 -21.19
N GLU A 290 -17.18 -0.98 -20.98
CA GLU A 290 -16.54 -0.90 -19.67
C GLU A 290 -17.43 -0.17 -18.65
N ILE A 291 -18.02 0.96 -19.05
CA ILE A 291 -18.98 1.72 -18.24
C ILE A 291 -20.17 0.83 -17.86
N LYS A 292 -20.73 0.06 -18.80
CA LYS A 292 -21.85 -0.85 -18.53
C LYS A 292 -21.49 -1.93 -17.50
N ILE A 293 -20.31 -2.55 -17.64
CA ILE A 293 -19.83 -3.55 -16.67
C ILE A 293 -19.64 -2.91 -15.29
N LEU A 294 -19.08 -1.71 -15.22
CA LEU A 294 -18.92 -0.98 -13.96
C LEU A 294 -20.27 -0.62 -13.33
N GLN A 295 -21.28 -0.23 -14.11
CA GLN A 295 -22.64 0.02 -13.62
C GLN A 295 -23.29 -1.23 -13.05
N GLU A 296 -23.14 -2.38 -13.69
CA GLU A 296 -23.61 -3.68 -13.18
C GLU A 296 -22.91 -4.04 -11.86
N TYR A 297 -21.60 -3.80 -11.78
CA TYR A 297 -20.82 -4.03 -10.56
C TYR A 297 -21.23 -3.10 -9.41
N ILE A 298 -21.47 -1.81 -9.68
CA ILE A 298 -21.99 -0.86 -8.69
C ILE A 298 -23.36 -1.32 -8.17
N THR A 299 -24.24 -1.78 -9.07
CA THR A 299 -25.57 -2.29 -8.71
C THR A 299 -25.47 -3.50 -7.78
N TYR A 300 -24.57 -4.44 -8.10
CA TYR A 300 -24.28 -5.60 -7.25
C TYR A 300 -23.74 -5.20 -5.87
N LEU A 301 -22.80 -4.26 -5.81
CA LEU A 301 -22.26 -3.75 -4.55
C LEU A 301 -23.33 -3.05 -3.70
N LEU A 302 -24.21 -2.25 -4.31
CA LEU A 302 -25.34 -1.63 -3.63
C LEU A 302 -26.27 -2.68 -3.02
N GLN A 303 -26.60 -3.73 -3.76
CA GLN A 303 -27.43 -4.82 -3.24
C GLN A 303 -26.77 -5.53 -2.07
N LYS A 304 -25.48 -5.84 -2.16
CA LYS A 304 -24.71 -6.47 -1.07
C LYS A 304 -24.65 -5.57 0.17
N ASN A 305 -24.48 -4.26 -0.02
CA ASN A 305 -24.46 -3.28 1.07
C ASN A 305 -25.81 -3.25 1.80
N ASN A 306 -26.93 -3.24 1.07
CA ASN A 306 -28.27 -3.31 1.66
C ASN A 306 -28.50 -4.59 2.49
N VAL A 307 -28.00 -5.74 2.02
CA VAL A 307 -28.05 -7.01 2.78
C VAL A 307 -27.20 -6.92 4.06
N LEU A 308 -26.04 -6.29 4.01
CA LEU A 308 -25.21 -6.11 5.20
C LEU A 308 -25.85 -5.14 6.19
N GLN A 309 -26.38 -4.02 5.72
CA GLN A 309 -27.07 -3.03 6.55
C GLN A 309 -28.28 -3.63 7.27
N THR A 310 -29.06 -4.46 6.59
CA THR A 310 -30.19 -5.18 7.21
C THR A 310 -29.72 -6.18 8.27
N LYS A 311 -28.65 -6.94 8.03
CA LYS A 311 -28.05 -7.83 9.05
C LYS A 311 -27.57 -7.06 10.29
N VAL A 312 -26.87 -5.95 10.10
CA VAL A 312 -26.40 -5.10 11.20
C VAL A 312 -27.59 -4.57 12.01
N LYS A 313 -28.65 -4.09 11.33
CA LYS A 313 -29.87 -3.62 12.00
C LYS A 313 -30.54 -4.71 12.84
N CYS A 314 -30.58 -5.95 12.34
CA CYS A 314 -31.08 -7.10 13.11
C CYS A 314 -30.21 -7.37 14.33
N GLN A 315 -28.89 -7.39 14.20
CA GLN A 315 -27.96 -7.61 15.32
C GLN A 315 -28.09 -6.54 16.40
N ILE A 316 -28.17 -5.26 16.02
CA ILE A 316 -28.39 -4.15 16.97
C ILE A 316 -29.67 -4.40 17.77
N LYS A 317 -30.77 -4.78 17.11
CA LYS A 317 -32.04 -5.08 17.77
C LYS A 317 -31.93 -6.27 18.72
N GLU A 318 -31.22 -7.34 18.33
CA GLU A 318 -30.98 -8.50 19.19
C GLU A 318 -30.18 -8.14 20.44
N TYR A 319 -29.10 -7.36 20.30
CA TYR A 319 -28.30 -6.91 21.44
C TYR A 319 -29.10 -6.01 22.37
N GLN A 320 -29.90 -5.09 21.82
CA GLN A 320 -30.77 -4.22 22.61
C GLN A 320 -31.81 -5.03 23.39
N ASN A 321 -32.38 -6.07 22.77
CA ASN A 321 -33.30 -6.99 23.46
C ASN A 321 -32.61 -7.78 24.57
N LYS A 322 -31.40 -8.31 24.33
CA LYS A 322 -30.61 -9.03 25.34
C LYS A 322 -30.27 -8.13 26.52
N LEU A 323 -29.85 -6.89 26.26
CA LEU A 323 -29.54 -5.90 27.30
C LEU A 323 -30.78 -5.57 28.14
N THR A 324 -31.93 -5.35 27.50
CA THR A 324 -33.20 -5.08 28.18
C THR A 324 -33.62 -6.25 29.07
N LEU A 325 -33.44 -7.48 28.60
CA LEU A 325 -33.73 -8.68 29.39
C LEU A 325 -32.80 -8.82 30.59
N GLN A 326 -31.50 -8.59 30.42
CA GLN A 326 -30.53 -8.61 31.52
C GLN A 326 -30.84 -7.55 32.57
N LYS A 327 -31.15 -6.32 32.13
CA LYS A 327 -31.59 -5.24 33.02
C LYS A 327 -32.82 -5.64 33.81
N LYS A 328 -33.85 -6.20 33.16
CA LYS A 328 -35.06 -6.68 33.84
C LYS A 328 -34.73 -7.76 34.89
N LYS A 329 -33.83 -8.71 34.59
CA LYS A 329 -33.40 -9.75 35.55
C LYS A 329 -32.68 -9.15 36.74
N TYR A 330 -31.75 -8.23 36.49
CA TYR A 330 -31.01 -7.53 37.53
C TYR A 330 -31.95 -6.72 38.44
N ASP A 331 -32.83 -5.90 37.86
CA ASP A 331 -33.80 -5.09 38.59
C ASP A 331 -34.74 -5.97 39.44
N SER A 332 -35.16 -7.13 38.91
CA SER A 332 -35.98 -8.10 39.64
C SER A 332 -35.23 -8.68 40.84
N SER A 333 -33.96 -9.06 40.66
CA SER A 333 -33.10 -9.57 41.72
C SER A 333 -32.83 -8.51 42.80
N LEU A 334 -32.53 -7.28 42.39
CA LEU A 334 -32.30 -6.16 43.30
C LEU A 334 -33.55 -5.85 44.13
N ASN A 335 -34.74 -5.88 43.51
CA ASN A 335 -36.00 -5.67 44.22
C ASN A 335 -36.30 -6.81 45.21
N ALA A 336 -36.02 -8.06 44.84
CA ALA A 336 -36.16 -9.19 45.75
C ALA A 336 -35.23 -9.05 46.97
N PHE A 337 -33.97 -8.71 46.73
CA PHE A 337 -33.00 -8.46 47.80
C PHE A 337 -33.43 -7.30 48.73
N ARG A 338 -33.88 -6.18 48.16
CA ARG A 338 -34.41 -5.05 48.94
C ARG A 338 -35.60 -5.47 49.80
N LYS A 339 -36.50 -6.29 49.26
CA LYS A 339 -37.66 -6.79 50.01
C LYS A 339 -37.22 -7.67 51.18
N GLU A 340 -36.32 -8.63 50.94
CA GLU A 340 -35.79 -9.51 51.99
C GLU A 340 -35.03 -8.72 53.07
N TYR A 341 -34.23 -7.73 52.66
CA TYR A 341 -33.55 -6.83 53.58
C TYR A 341 -34.54 -6.07 54.47
N ASN A 342 -35.59 -5.48 53.87
CA ASN A 342 -36.62 -4.77 54.63
C ASN A 342 -37.37 -5.71 55.60
N GLU A 343 -37.74 -6.92 55.16
CA GLU A 343 -38.39 -7.93 56.02
C GLU A 343 -37.48 -8.37 57.19
N ASN A 344 -36.16 -8.42 56.98
CA ASN A 344 -35.18 -8.72 58.03
C ASN A 344 -35.03 -7.56 59.02
N VAL A 345 -35.01 -6.32 58.53
CA VAL A 345 -34.99 -5.12 59.37
C VAL A 345 -36.25 -5.07 60.24
N GLU A 346 -37.43 -5.28 59.66
CA GLU A 346 -38.70 -5.33 60.41
C GLU A 346 -38.69 -6.44 61.48
N ARG A 347 -38.19 -7.64 61.15
CA ARG A 347 -38.03 -8.74 62.12
C ARG A 347 -37.07 -8.37 63.25
N LEU A 348 -35.95 -7.69 62.94
CA LEU A 348 -34.97 -7.27 63.93
C LEU A 348 -35.55 -6.18 64.85
N GLU A 349 -36.25 -5.20 64.28
CA GLU A 349 -36.95 -4.16 65.03
C GLU A 349 -38.04 -4.75 65.95
N ALA A 350 -38.78 -5.76 65.48
CA ALA A 350 -39.74 -6.49 66.31
C ALA A 350 -39.05 -7.18 67.49
N ARG A 351 -37.95 -7.91 67.25
CA ARG A 351 -37.15 -8.53 68.32
C ARG A 351 -36.60 -7.51 69.32
N PHE A 352 -36.12 -6.37 68.85
CA PHE A 352 -35.66 -5.29 69.73
C PHE A 352 -36.80 -4.70 70.57
N LYS A 353 -38.01 -4.55 70.00
CA LYS A 353 -39.18 -4.14 70.75
C LYS A 353 -39.54 -5.18 71.80
N ASP A 354 -39.55 -6.47 71.47
CA ASP A 354 -39.84 -7.56 72.41
C ASP A 354 -38.85 -7.56 73.58
N ILE A 355 -37.54 -7.46 73.30
CA ILE A 355 -36.49 -7.35 74.33
C ILE A 355 -36.69 -6.11 75.21
N LYS A 356 -37.17 -5.00 74.65
CA LYS A 356 -37.44 -3.77 75.41
C LYS A 356 -38.67 -3.90 76.33
N TYR A 357 -39.65 -4.73 75.98
CA TYR A 357 -40.82 -5.02 76.81
C TYR A 357 -40.58 -6.17 77.80
N GLU A 358 -39.65 -7.06 77.52
CA GLU A 358 -39.11 -8.06 78.44
C GLU A 358 -38.24 -7.36 79.51
N LYS A 359 -38.90 -6.63 80.40
CA LYS A 359 -38.34 -5.87 81.52
C LYS A 359 -37.79 -6.76 82.64
N SER A 360 -37.27 -7.93 82.30
CA SER A 360 -36.46 -8.75 83.20
C SER A 360 -35.03 -8.23 83.09
N SER A 361 -34.57 -7.46 84.08
CA SER A 361 -33.14 -7.21 84.25
C SER A 361 -32.45 -8.58 84.29
N PHE A 362 -31.70 -8.91 83.24
CA PHE A 362 -30.94 -10.17 83.18
C PHE A 362 -30.06 -10.24 84.42
N ASP A 363 -30.40 -11.14 85.33
CA ASP A 363 -29.71 -11.31 86.59
C ASP A 363 -28.44 -12.11 86.32
N THR A 364 -27.38 -11.38 85.98
CA THR A 364 -26.06 -11.93 85.64
C THR A 364 -25.54 -12.82 86.76
N GLU A 365 -25.88 -12.52 88.01
CA GLU A 365 -25.38 -13.22 89.18
C GLU A 365 -26.07 -14.58 89.33
N ASN A 366 -27.40 -14.61 89.23
CA ASN A 366 -28.17 -15.86 89.26
C ASN A 366 -27.87 -16.76 88.05
N TRP A 367 -27.66 -16.18 86.87
CA TRP A 367 -27.27 -16.96 85.68
C TRP A 367 -25.89 -17.59 85.86
N LEU A 368 -24.90 -16.85 86.35
CA LEU A 368 -23.56 -17.38 86.63
C LEU A 368 -23.57 -18.45 87.71
N GLN A 369 -24.38 -18.28 88.76
CA GLN A 369 -24.52 -19.26 89.83
C GLN A 369 -25.30 -20.52 89.41
N SER A 370 -26.15 -20.43 88.38
CA SER A 370 -26.88 -21.57 87.84
C SER A 370 -26.02 -22.50 86.97
N LEU A 371 -24.82 -22.06 86.57
CA LEU A 371 -23.91 -22.86 85.76
C LEU A 371 -23.19 -23.91 86.60
N ASN A 372 -23.17 -25.15 86.11
CA ASN A 372 -22.39 -26.20 86.76
C ASN A 372 -20.88 -26.00 86.49
N LEU A 373 -20.02 -26.64 87.29
CA LEU A 373 -18.56 -26.53 87.18
C LEU A 373 -18.01 -26.82 85.77
N LYS A 374 -18.68 -27.69 85.01
CA LYS A 374 -18.28 -28.04 83.64
C LYS A 374 -18.57 -26.90 82.67
N GLU A 375 -19.77 -26.33 82.74
CA GLU A 375 -20.18 -25.17 81.94
C GLU A 375 -19.38 -23.92 82.31
N LEU A 376 -19.05 -23.74 83.58
CA LEU A 376 -18.19 -22.65 84.04
C LEU A 376 -16.77 -22.77 83.47
N SER A 377 -16.22 -23.98 83.42
CA SER A 377 -14.92 -24.25 82.82
C SER A 377 -14.91 -24.04 81.30
N GLU A 378 -16.01 -24.37 80.62
CA GLU A 378 -16.15 -24.19 79.18
C GLU A 378 -16.33 -22.71 78.83
N LEU A 379 -17.10 -21.96 79.64
CA LEU A 379 -17.23 -20.51 79.52
C LEU A 379 -15.88 -19.83 79.75
N HIS A 380 -15.14 -20.25 80.78
CA HIS A 380 -13.78 -19.75 81.05
C HIS A 380 -12.83 -20.03 79.87
N ASN A 381 -12.89 -21.23 79.28
CA ASN A 381 -12.10 -21.56 78.09
C ASN A 381 -12.50 -20.73 76.87
N ARG A 382 -13.79 -20.50 76.63
CA ARG A 382 -14.27 -19.63 75.54
C ARG A 382 -13.84 -18.18 75.73
N ILE A 383 -13.91 -17.65 76.96
CA ILE A 383 -13.44 -16.31 77.29
C ILE A 383 -11.91 -16.22 77.11
N ASN A 384 -11.15 -17.24 77.49
CA ASN A 384 -9.70 -17.29 77.27
C ASN A 384 -9.35 -17.36 75.77
N ILE A 385 -10.10 -18.11 74.96
CA ILE A 385 -9.93 -18.15 73.50
C ILE A 385 -10.23 -16.78 72.89
N LEU A 386 -11.33 -16.13 73.29
CA LEU A 386 -11.68 -14.80 72.78
C LEU A 386 -10.68 -13.73 73.24
N SER A 387 -10.20 -13.78 74.49
CA SER A 387 -9.21 -12.86 75.02
C SER A 387 -7.83 -13.04 74.38
N SER A 388 -7.43 -14.29 74.09
CA SER A 388 -6.20 -14.58 73.34
C SER A 388 -6.30 -14.15 71.87
N HIS A 389 -7.48 -14.25 71.24
CA HIS A 389 -7.71 -13.66 69.91
C HIS A 389 -7.67 -12.12 69.93
N ALA A 390 -8.17 -11.47 70.98
CA ALA A 390 -8.07 -10.02 71.15
C ALA A 390 -6.61 -9.57 71.31
N ALA A 391 -5.80 -10.28 72.10
CA ALA A 391 -4.37 -10.03 72.25
C ALA A 391 -3.57 -10.24 70.94
N ARG A 392 -3.94 -11.27 70.16
CA ARG A 392 -3.33 -11.57 68.84
C ARG A 392 -3.69 -10.52 67.76
N ASN A 393 -4.83 -9.84 67.92
CA ASN A 393 -5.27 -8.75 67.05
C ASN A 393 -4.65 -7.39 67.42
N THR A 394 -4.14 -7.22 68.65
CA THR A 394 -3.35 -6.05 69.05
C THR A 394 -1.88 -6.15 68.64
N GLU A 395 -1.27 -7.34 68.64
CA GLU A 395 0.11 -7.55 68.17
C GLU A 395 0.23 -7.50 66.63
N SER A 396 -0.74 -8.03 65.88
CA SER A 396 -0.71 -7.98 64.40
C SER A 396 -1.08 -6.61 63.79
N ASN A 397 -1.64 -5.69 64.58
CA ASN A 397 -1.90 -4.32 64.15
C ASN A 397 -0.77 -3.34 64.52
N ALA A 398 0.13 -3.68 65.46
CA ALA A 398 1.30 -2.86 65.75
C ALA A 398 2.38 -2.93 64.64
N GLU A 399 2.57 -4.08 63.99
CA GLU A 399 3.45 -4.21 62.82
C GLU A 399 2.83 -3.69 61.50
N ARG A 400 1.55 -3.28 61.50
CA ARG A 400 0.83 -2.83 60.29
C ARG A 400 0.53 -1.32 60.26
N ILE A 401 0.91 -0.57 61.29
CA ILE A 401 0.62 0.88 61.38
C ILE A 401 1.81 1.76 60.96
N GLU A 402 3.04 1.24 60.82
CA GLU A 402 4.19 2.05 60.35
C GLU A 402 4.38 2.13 58.82
N THR A 403 3.51 1.52 58.00
CA THR A 403 3.60 1.65 56.52
C THR A 403 2.28 2.02 55.86
N LYS A 404 1.52 2.92 56.48
CA LYS A 404 0.42 3.62 55.79
C LYS A 404 0.47 5.12 56.02
N ASN A 405 1.44 5.75 55.39
CA ASN A 405 1.26 7.09 54.83
C ASN A 405 2.23 7.27 53.66
N SER A 406 1.66 7.58 52.50
CA SER A 406 2.29 7.83 51.18
C SER A 406 2.49 6.61 50.26
N GLN A 407 1.50 6.34 49.42
CA GLN A 407 1.75 6.28 47.97
C GLN A 407 0.45 6.29 47.18
N GLU A 408 0.26 7.44 46.52
CA GLU A 408 -0.55 7.65 45.34
C GLU A 408 -0.40 6.53 44.30
N HIS A 409 -1.48 6.32 43.56
CA HIS A 409 -1.52 5.72 42.23
C HIS A 409 -0.21 5.82 41.47
N ARG A 410 0.40 4.70 41.12
CA ARG A 410 1.23 4.60 39.91
C ARG A 410 1.42 3.15 39.45
N PHE A 411 1.09 2.98 38.17
CA PHE A 411 1.36 1.83 37.31
C PHE A 411 2.80 1.32 37.44
N TYR A 412 2.97 0.01 37.62
CA TYR A 412 4.28 -0.63 37.45
C TYR A 412 4.52 -0.93 35.97
N ASN A 413 5.27 -0.02 35.36
CA ASN A 413 6.05 -0.25 34.16
C ASN A 413 7.52 -0.12 34.58
N LYS A 414 8.30 -1.21 34.54
CA LYS A 414 9.75 -1.16 34.20
C LYS A 414 10.43 -2.52 34.22
N PHE A 415 10.85 -2.90 33.02
CA PHE A 415 12.15 -3.48 32.71
C PHE A 415 13.25 -3.06 33.70
N THR A 416 13.97 -4.04 34.24
CA THR A 416 15.43 -3.92 34.46
C THR A 416 16.08 -5.29 34.36
N LEU A 417 16.92 -5.44 33.34
CA LEU A 417 17.93 -6.50 33.21
C LEU A 417 18.90 -6.45 34.40
N ARG A 418 19.04 -7.56 35.14
CA ARG A 418 20.21 -7.83 35.99
C ARG A 418 20.85 -9.16 35.59
N LYS A 419 22.04 -9.06 35.01
CA LYS A 419 23.01 -10.15 34.90
C LYS A 419 23.53 -10.49 36.31
N GLN A 420 23.54 -11.76 36.70
CA GLN A 420 24.56 -12.35 37.56
C GLN A 420 24.47 -13.88 37.55
N HIS A 421 25.61 -14.53 37.30
CA HIS A 421 25.85 -15.97 37.48
C HIS A 421 25.73 -16.37 38.98
N PRO A 422 25.53 -17.67 39.29
CA PRO A 422 26.70 -18.43 39.73
C PRO A 422 26.79 -19.91 39.28
N ASN A 423 28.05 -20.26 39.01
CA ASN A 423 28.79 -21.51 39.16
C ASN A 423 28.17 -22.75 39.87
N LYS A 424 28.34 -23.90 39.17
CA LYS A 424 28.80 -25.26 39.58
C LYS A 424 28.13 -25.98 40.76
N ASN A 425 27.54 -27.15 40.47
CA ASN A 425 28.18 -28.47 40.69
C ASN A 425 27.53 -29.61 39.87
N ARG A 426 28.39 -30.43 39.24
CA ARG A 426 28.17 -31.69 38.48
C ARG A 426 27.90 -32.88 39.46
N PRO A 427 27.64 -34.17 39.07
CA PRO A 427 28.08 -34.90 37.84
C PRO A 427 27.02 -35.86 37.20
N SER A 428 26.93 -36.01 35.86
CA SER A 428 27.61 -36.97 34.95
C SER A 428 26.79 -38.20 34.50
N SER A 429 26.53 -38.31 33.19
CA SER A 429 26.66 -39.53 32.34
C SER A 429 26.46 -39.11 30.86
N LYS A 430 27.54 -38.87 30.10
CA LYS A 430 28.31 -39.76 29.20
C LYS A 430 27.58 -40.19 27.90
N LYS A 431 28.32 -39.94 26.80
CA LYS A 431 28.27 -40.47 25.40
C LYS A 431 27.32 -39.71 24.46
N LYS A 432 27.69 -39.30 23.25
CA LYS A 432 28.87 -39.58 22.39
C LYS A 432 29.07 -38.41 21.41
N THR A 433 30.33 -38.24 21.04
CA THR A 433 30.94 -37.33 20.08
C THR A 433 30.56 -37.60 18.62
N SER A 434 30.42 -36.54 17.82
CA SER A 434 31.18 -36.38 16.57
C SER A 434 31.33 -34.89 16.26
N LYS A 435 32.58 -34.51 15.98
CA LYS A 435 33.02 -33.19 15.52
C LYS A 435 32.65 -33.04 14.05
N GLU A 436 32.23 -31.84 13.66
CA GLU A 436 32.62 -31.26 12.38
C GLU A 436 32.48 -29.73 12.46
N GLU A 437 33.63 -29.07 12.57
CA GLU A 437 33.80 -27.70 12.10
C GLU A 437 33.79 -27.75 10.57
N PHE A 438 33.27 -26.73 9.88
CA PHE A 438 34.07 -25.86 9.00
C PHE A 438 33.15 -24.88 8.22
N TYR A 439 33.43 -23.60 8.44
CA TYR A 439 33.52 -22.49 7.47
C TYR A 439 32.35 -22.07 6.57
N SER A 440 32.17 -20.75 6.62
CA SER A 440 31.60 -19.87 5.62
C SER A 440 32.18 -20.08 4.21
N LYS A 441 31.31 -20.05 3.19
CA LYS A 441 31.67 -19.52 1.89
C LYS A 441 30.45 -18.97 1.16
N TYR A 442 30.58 -17.70 0.78
CA TYR A 442 29.78 -17.02 -0.23
C TYR A 442 29.63 -17.88 -1.49
N PHE A 443 28.42 -17.88 -2.07
CA PHE A 443 28.23 -18.02 -3.51
C PHE A 443 27.15 -17.03 -3.97
N ASN A 444 27.60 -15.97 -4.63
CA ASN A 444 26.86 -15.37 -5.74
C ASN A 444 26.75 -16.43 -6.83
N VAL A 445 25.53 -16.80 -7.21
CA VAL A 445 25.24 -17.33 -8.54
C VAL A 445 24.04 -16.57 -9.07
N GLU A 446 24.36 -15.61 -9.91
CA GLU A 446 23.45 -14.92 -10.81
C GLU A 446 22.89 -15.92 -11.84
N ASN A 447 21.67 -15.65 -12.31
CA ASN A 447 20.96 -16.33 -13.40
C ASN A 447 20.45 -17.75 -13.14
N ASN A 448 19.22 -17.82 -12.62
CA ASN A 448 18.20 -18.65 -13.25
C ASN A 448 16.86 -17.89 -13.32
N LYS A 449 16.50 -17.49 -14.53
CA LYS A 449 15.13 -17.16 -14.94
C LYS A 449 14.24 -18.36 -14.60
N ILE A 450 13.51 -18.28 -13.50
CA ILE A 450 12.31 -19.09 -13.29
C ILE A 450 11.16 -18.10 -13.18
N ALA A 451 10.33 -18.13 -14.22
CA ALA A 451 9.11 -17.38 -14.36
C ALA A 451 8.20 -17.58 -13.13
N ILE A 452 7.91 -16.49 -12.42
CA ILE A 452 6.69 -16.38 -11.62
C ILE A 452 5.75 -15.51 -12.46
N THR A 453 5.18 -16.17 -13.47
CA THR A 453 4.08 -15.66 -14.27
C THR A 453 2.89 -15.42 -13.34
N GLU A 454 2.38 -14.20 -13.38
CA GLU A 454 0.97 -13.80 -13.19
C GLU A 454 0.03 -14.90 -12.66
N LEU A 455 -0.33 -14.80 -11.38
CA LEU A 455 -1.57 -15.40 -10.87
C LEU A 455 -2.64 -14.32 -10.83
N TYR A 456 -3.18 -14.00 -12.00
CA TYR A 456 -4.50 -13.40 -12.18
C TYR A 456 -5.25 -14.17 -13.28
N CYS A 457 -6.56 -14.34 -13.09
CA CYS A 457 -7.55 -14.76 -14.07
C CYS A 457 -7.57 -16.22 -14.55
N LYS A 458 -8.24 -17.09 -13.77
CA LYS A 458 -9.05 -18.19 -14.32
C LYS A 458 -10.30 -18.37 -13.47
N ASP A 459 -11.38 -17.70 -13.85
CA ASP A 459 -12.77 -18.14 -13.60
C ASP A 459 -13.73 -17.41 -14.56
N SER A 460 -13.53 -17.65 -15.87
CA SER A 460 -14.42 -17.15 -16.90
C SER A 460 -14.40 -18.01 -18.16
N LYS A 461 -14.60 -19.34 -18.01
CA LYS A 461 -14.97 -20.23 -19.14
C LYS A 461 -15.82 -21.40 -18.66
N LEU A 462 -17.04 -21.13 -18.21
CA LEU A 462 -18.11 -22.13 -18.20
C LEU A 462 -19.46 -21.43 -18.04
N GLU A 463 -20.02 -20.95 -19.15
CA GLU A 463 -21.47 -20.95 -19.43
C GLU A 463 -21.74 -20.28 -20.78
N ARG A 464 -21.62 -21.08 -21.85
CA ARG A 464 -22.30 -20.82 -23.12
C ARG A 464 -22.54 -22.16 -23.80
N LYS A 465 -23.72 -22.72 -23.54
CA LYS A 465 -24.56 -23.59 -24.40
C LYS A 465 -25.57 -24.28 -23.49
N HIS A 466 -26.78 -23.75 -23.41
CA HIS A 466 -27.96 -24.35 -24.03
C HIS A 466 -29.19 -23.48 -23.75
N SER A 467 -29.85 -23.16 -24.85
CA SER A 467 -31.08 -22.42 -25.00
C SER A 467 -32.31 -23.22 -24.55
N SER A 468 -33.33 -22.48 -24.09
CA SER A 468 -34.77 -22.68 -24.30
C SER A 468 -35.37 -24.09 -24.16
N SER A 469 -36.26 -24.27 -23.18
CA SER A 469 -37.62 -24.70 -23.50
C SER A 469 -38.62 -24.23 -22.43
N VAL A 470 -39.69 -23.64 -22.93
CA VAL A 470 -40.94 -23.29 -22.24
C VAL A 470 -41.72 -24.58 -22.00
N ASN A 471 -42.32 -24.74 -20.81
CA ASN A 471 -43.66 -25.31 -20.69
C ASN A 471 -44.29 -24.98 -19.33
N GLU A 472 -45.37 -24.21 -19.41
CA GLU A 472 -46.39 -24.09 -18.37
C GLU A 472 -47.13 -25.43 -18.18
N LYS A 473 -47.49 -25.76 -16.94
CA LYS A 473 -48.79 -26.36 -16.59
C LYS A 473 -49.08 -26.15 -15.09
N LYS A 474 -50.34 -25.80 -14.82
CA LYS A 474 -50.94 -25.30 -13.57
C LYS A 474 -51.17 -26.39 -12.50
N LEU A 475 -51.02 -26.00 -11.22
CA LEU A 475 -51.73 -26.30 -9.93
C LEU A 475 -52.32 -27.72 -9.62
N PRO A 476 -52.72 -28.07 -8.36
CA PRO A 476 -52.47 -27.48 -7.02
C PRO A 476 -52.17 -28.50 -5.87
N GLY A 477 -51.85 -27.99 -4.67
CA GLY A 477 -52.37 -28.56 -3.41
C GLY A 477 -51.41 -29.25 -2.42
N ASN A 478 -51.39 -28.68 -1.21
CA ASN A 478 -51.27 -29.31 0.12
C ASN A 478 -49.90 -29.63 0.75
N THR A 479 -49.70 -28.97 1.91
CA THR A 479 -49.09 -29.42 3.18
C THR A 479 -47.89 -30.36 3.12
N GLU A 480 -46.71 -29.85 3.49
CA GLU A 480 -45.96 -30.28 4.68
C GLU A 480 -44.66 -29.48 4.81
N SER A 481 -44.36 -29.03 6.03
CA SER A 481 -43.10 -28.39 6.40
C SER A 481 -41.92 -29.37 6.25
N PRO A 482 -40.85 -29.06 5.51
CA PRO A 482 -39.69 -29.94 5.44
C PRO A 482 -38.78 -29.73 6.67
N LYS A 483 -38.50 -30.84 7.37
CA LYS A 483 -37.46 -31.00 8.39
C LYS A 483 -36.10 -30.44 7.90
N PRO A 484 -35.25 -29.90 8.79
CA PRO A 484 -33.97 -29.32 8.38
C PRO A 484 -33.04 -30.43 7.86
N LYS A 485 -32.72 -30.38 6.57
CA LYS A 485 -31.65 -31.19 5.98
C LYS A 485 -30.31 -30.62 6.45
N THR A 486 -29.59 -31.38 7.27
CA THR A 486 -28.20 -31.10 7.64
C THR A 486 -27.37 -31.04 6.36
N ASN A 487 -26.71 -29.91 6.14
CA ASN A 487 -26.04 -29.58 4.90
C ASN A 487 -24.66 -30.27 4.84
N ARG A 488 -24.63 -31.57 4.50
CA ARG A 488 -23.42 -32.42 4.38
C ARG A 488 -22.29 -31.82 3.53
N SER A 489 -22.59 -30.84 2.67
CA SER A 489 -21.59 -30.17 1.83
C SER A 489 -20.66 -29.24 2.61
N LEU A 490 -21.12 -28.61 3.70
CA LEU A 490 -20.30 -27.70 4.50
C LEU A 490 -19.34 -28.47 5.41
N ASP A 491 -19.78 -29.61 5.93
CA ASP A 491 -18.92 -30.50 6.73
C ASP A 491 -17.80 -31.10 5.89
N TRP A 492 -18.10 -31.52 4.64
CA TRP A 492 -17.07 -32.02 3.72
C TRP A 492 -16.03 -30.97 3.34
N GLN A 493 -16.43 -29.70 3.18
CA GLN A 493 -15.50 -28.59 2.91
C GLN A 493 -14.63 -28.25 4.13
N ARG A 494 -15.21 -28.29 5.34
CA ARG A 494 -14.44 -28.12 6.58
C ARG A 494 -13.44 -29.25 6.80
N GLU A 495 -13.85 -30.49 6.57
CA GLU A 495 -13.01 -31.67 6.72
C GLU A 495 -11.84 -31.67 5.71
N LYS A 496 -12.11 -31.25 4.46
CA LYS A 496 -11.06 -31.07 3.44
C LYS A 496 -10.06 -29.96 3.79
N PHE A 497 -10.53 -28.86 4.38
CA PHE A 497 -9.67 -27.76 4.85
C PHE A 497 -8.77 -28.21 6.01
N ILE A 498 -9.33 -28.89 7.01
CA ILE A 498 -8.58 -29.44 8.15
C ILE A 498 -7.52 -30.44 7.67
N TYR A 499 -7.86 -31.29 6.70
CA TYR A 499 -6.93 -32.26 6.11
C TYR A 499 -5.76 -31.58 5.36
N GLN A 500 -6.02 -30.51 4.60
CA GLN A 500 -4.97 -29.74 3.93
C GLN A 500 -4.04 -29.05 4.92
N CYS A 501 -4.58 -28.44 5.98
CA CYS A 501 -3.76 -27.81 7.03
C CYS A 501 -2.89 -28.83 7.79
N SER A 502 -3.43 -30.03 8.07
CA SER A 502 -2.68 -31.10 8.75
C SER A 502 -1.53 -31.64 7.89
N MET A 503 -1.73 -31.77 6.57
CA MET A 503 -0.67 -32.21 5.65
C MET A 503 0.44 -31.16 5.50
N HIS A 504 0.10 -29.87 5.45
CA HIS A 504 1.09 -28.79 5.41
C HIS A 504 1.92 -28.71 6.70
N TYR A 505 1.30 -28.94 7.86
CA TYR A 505 2.01 -28.99 9.14
C TYR A 505 2.99 -30.18 9.23
N LYS A 506 2.61 -31.36 8.71
CA LYS A 506 3.49 -32.53 8.65
C LYS A 506 4.68 -32.35 7.70
N LEU A 507 4.52 -31.62 6.60
CA LEU A 507 5.59 -31.36 5.64
C LEU A 507 6.58 -30.29 6.12
N ASN A 508 6.15 -29.31 6.91
CA ASN A 508 7.04 -28.29 7.50
C ASN A 508 7.84 -28.78 8.71
N ASN A 509 7.39 -29.84 9.40
CA ASN A 509 8.13 -30.45 10.51
C ASN A 509 9.05 -31.62 10.07
N ALA A 510 9.14 -31.89 8.77
CA ALA A 510 10.03 -32.91 8.19
C ALA A 510 11.24 -32.32 7.44
N ARG A 511 11.48 -31.00 7.61
CA ARG A 511 12.73 -30.30 7.26
C ARG A 511 13.33 -29.73 8.53
#